data_AF-A0A9K3D0W7-F1
#
_entry.id   AF-A0A9K3D0W7-F1
#
_cell.length_a   1.000
_cell.length_b   1.000
_cell.length_c   1.000
_cell.angle_alpha   90.00
_cell.angle_beta   90.00
_cell.angle_gamma   90.00
#
_symmetry.space_group_name_H-M   'P 1'
#
loop_
_entity.id
_entity.type
_entity.pdbx_description
1 polymer ?
#
loop_
_entity_poly.entity_id
_entity_poly.type
_entity_poly.pdbx_seq_one_letter_code
_entity_poly.pdbx_strand_id
1 'polypeptide(L)'
;MKDVPFLGSMSHNGVVATLTTPFFSMPYNNVVVYFTMYLLELGITERQVGIYQTILMTTQILASLVSGHLADKYGREMTVLIFDMLSWTGADLFWALSDTLYGQIIGGILNGTNKVVYTSLRCLLTENATSPQRLANFSGFYFSLLFGGLFTPIGGWVIDTYGLLEGERYLLFASATMMGIEFLVRHFTWEKRPSSQKRPECTMSTKSADEDSVCKDEEEEGAAMPDKGVDGTDVPLAHTKEEREGRDTGESPDCGESSSTSGEQITVATGVSATEAPAVGDNLRTPPETGSVTEVDGDDLTGVRPCDHTTTDDGERDVNETKGEIALLWTNMRDAFSFFMATPQMRLCFALSAGVTFYVVFKPLFYYDYLVKSVGLSEGDIGTVGMVMAATQIAMLLLVVPRVPTQHVTTVLSIGLMLGAIALGLLVVLSYRYSIFLLVPVIFFDAISIAVMRPMADTLWSDMLDDD
;
A
#
# COMPACT_ATOMS: atom_id res chain seq x y z
N MET A 1 -2.62 19.76 21.38
CA MET A 1 -2.43 18.47 20.66
C MET A 1 -1.56 17.47 21.44
N LYS A 2 -0.67 17.90 22.35
CA LYS A 2 0.09 17.01 23.25
C LYS A 2 -0.74 16.37 24.39
N ASP A 3 -2.01 16.74 24.53
CA ASP A 3 -2.86 16.35 25.66
C ASP A 3 -3.52 14.96 25.49
N VAL A 4 -3.37 14.33 24.32
CA VAL A 4 -3.77 12.94 24.08
C VAL A 4 -2.50 12.08 24.04
N PRO A 5 -2.25 11.20 25.03
CA PRO A 5 -0.99 10.46 25.14
C PRO A 5 -0.61 9.67 23.88
N PHE A 6 -1.61 9.11 23.19
CA PHE A 6 -1.44 8.36 21.95
C PHE A 6 -1.00 9.22 20.76
N LEU A 7 -1.55 10.43 20.61
CA LEU A 7 -1.13 11.35 19.55
C LEU A 7 0.23 11.97 19.86
N GLY A 8 0.58 12.14 21.14
CA GLY A 8 1.88 12.61 21.57
C GLY A 8 3.05 11.67 21.26
N SER A 9 2.79 10.38 21.04
CA SER A 9 3.79 9.39 20.65
C SER A 9 4.04 9.26 19.14
N MET A 10 3.33 10.02 18.31
CA MET A 10 3.44 9.97 16.84
C MET A 10 4.33 11.10 16.30
N SER A 11 4.80 10.95 15.06
CA SER A 11 5.36 12.10 14.32
C SER A 11 4.24 13.03 13.84
N HIS A 12 4.58 14.27 13.45
CA HIS A 12 3.58 15.22 12.93
C HIS A 12 2.77 14.63 11.77
N ASN A 13 3.46 14.05 10.78
CA ASN A 13 2.84 13.37 9.65
C ASN A 13 1.94 12.20 10.09
N GLY A 14 2.35 11.43 11.10
CA GLY A 14 1.52 10.37 11.68
C GLY A 14 0.25 10.88 12.34
N VAL A 15 0.32 12.00 13.06
CA VAL A 15 -0.86 12.66 13.65
C VAL A 15 -1.81 13.15 12.57
N VAL A 16 -1.27 13.84 11.54
CA VAL A 16 -2.08 14.34 10.42
C VAL A 16 -2.83 13.18 9.75
N ALA A 17 -2.12 12.13 9.35
CA ALA A 17 -2.74 10.97 8.73
C ALA A 17 -3.79 10.32 9.64
N THR A 18 -3.50 10.13 10.92
CA THR A 18 -4.44 9.54 11.88
C THR A 18 -5.71 10.37 12.03
N LEU A 19 -5.61 11.70 12.03
CA LEU A 19 -6.77 12.58 12.22
C LEU A 19 -7.59 12.77 10.95
N THR A 20 -6.99 12.73 9.77
CA THR A 20 -7.70 12.93 8.50
C THR A 20 -8.28 11.64 7.92
N THR A 21 -7.62 10.49 8.14
CA THR A 21 -8.04 9.17 7.61
C THR A 21 -9.50 8.76 7.94
N PRO A 22 -10.11 9.13 9.09
CA PRO A 22 -11.53 8.87 9.33
C PRO A 22 -12.46 9.41 8.23
N PHE A 23 -12.15 10.55 7.62
CA PHE A 23 -12.93 11.15 6.53
C PHE A 23 -12.80 10.40 5.20
N PHE A 24 -11.74 9.61 5.03
CA PHE A 24 -11.60 8.66 3.94
C PHE A 24 -12.28 7.33 4.27
N SER A 25 -11.98 6.76 5.44
CA SER A 25 -12.42 5.41 5.79
C SER A 25 -13.93 5.29 5.97
N MET A 26 -14.60 6.32 6.50
CA MET A 26 -16.05 6.32 6.67
C MET A 26 -16.80 6.13 5.33
N PRO A 27 -16.61 6.98 4.31
CA PRO A 27 -17.25 6.76 3.02
C PRO A 27 -16.76 5.48 2.32
N TYR A 28 -15.46 5.19 2.39
CA TYR A 28 -14.88 3.98 1.79
C TYR A 28 -15.59 2.70 2.25
N ASN A 29 -15.76 2.53 3.57
CA ASN A 29 -16.40 1.34 4.11
C ASN A 29 -17.89 1.25 3.74
N ASN A 30 -18.57 2.39 3.56
CA ASN A 30 -19.96 2.39 3.11
C ASN A 30 -20.07 1.96 1.65
N VAL A 31 -19.24 2.50 0.76
CA VAL A 31 -19.23 2.12 -0.67
C VAL A 31 -18.85 0.65 -0.85
N VAL A 32 -17.72 0.20 -0.29
CA VAL A 32 -17.19 -1.15 -0.56
C VAL A 32 -18.15 -2.29 -0.15
N VAL A 33 -18.98 -2.07 0.88
CA VAL A 33 -19.94 -3.06 1.35
C VAL A 33 -21.03 -3.34 0.30
N TYR A 34 -21.45 -2.31 -0.43
CA TYR A 34 -22.58 -2.37 -1.37
C TYR A 34 -22.14 -2.43 -2.83
N PHE A 35 -20.91 -2.01 -3.14
CA PHE A 35 -20.42 -1.83 -4.50
C PHE A 35 -20.61 -3.05 -5.41
N THR A 36 -20.32 -4.28 -4.94
CA THR A 36 -20.52 -5.46 -5.80
C THR A 36 -22.01 -5.77 -6.03
N MET A 37 -22.86 -5.59 -5.02
CA MET A 37 -24.31 -5.72 -5.21
C MET A 37 -24.83 -4.67 -6.21
N TYR A 38 -24.32 -3.44 -6.13
CA TYR A 38 -24.62 -2.38 -7.09
C TYR A 38 -24.24 -2.76 -8.53
N LEU A 39 -23.05 -3.32 -8.76
CA LEU A 39 -22.67 -3.81 -10.09
C LEU A 39 -23.64 -4.89 -10.61
N LEU A 40 -24.03 -5.83 -9.75
CA LEU A 40 -24.96 -6.90 -10.11
C LEU A 40 -26.36 -6.34 -10.44
N GLU A 41 -26.83 -5.34 -9.68
CA GLU A 41 -28.12 -4.68 -9.89
C GLU A 41 -28.13 -3.81 -11.17
N LEU A 42 -26.98 -3.27 -11.59
CA LEU A 42 -26.81 -2.66 -12.93
C LEU A 42 -26.91 -3.67 -14.09
N GLY A 43 -27.02 -4.97 -13.79
CA GLY A 43 -27.08 -6.05 -14.78
C GLY A 43 -25.71 -6.58 -15.20
N ILE A 44 -24.63 -6.21 -14.49
CA ILE A 44 -23.30 -6.78 -14.72
C ILE A 44 -23.29 -8.20 -14.14
N THR A 45 -22.91 -9.19 -14.94
CA THR A 45 -22.90 -10.59 -14.49
C THR A 45 -21.78 -10.86 -13.47
N GLU A 46 -21.95 -11.86 -12.60
CA GLU A 46 -20.90 -12.30 -11.66
C GLU A 46 -19.56 -12.59 -12.35
N ARG A 47 -19.61 -13.19 -13.55
CA ARG A 47 -18.42 -13.41 -14.39
C ARG A 47 -17.74 -12.11 -14.78
N GLN A 48 -18.52 -11.09 -15.15
CA GLN A 48 -17.99 -9.77 -15.51
C GLN A 48 -17.44 -9.02 -14.29
N VAL A 49 -18.03 -9.18 -13.11
CA VAL A 49 -17.46 -8.68 -11.84
C VAL A 49 -16.07 -9.28 -11.58
N GLY A 50 -15.90 -10.59 -11.81
CA GLY A 50 -14.60 -11.24 -11.71
C GLY A 50 -13.57 -10.69 -12.71
N ILE A 51 -13.99 -10.42 -13.97
CA ILE A 51 -13.13 -9.79 -14.98
C ILE A 51 -12.78 -8.36 -14.57
N TYR A 52 -13.75 -7.58 -14.10
CA TYR A 52 -13.56 -6.24 -13.57
C TYR A 52 -12.50 -6.22 -12.47
N GLN A 53 -12.60 -7.13 -11.50
CA GLN A 53 -11.63 -7.23 -10.41
C GLN A 53 -10.22 -7.61 -10.92
N THR A 54 -10.15 -8.49 -11.92
CA THR A 54 -8.88 -8.90 -12.54
C THR A 54 -8.20 -7.72 -13.23
N ILE A 55 -8.96 -6.89 -13.95
CA ILE A 55 -8.44 -5.67 -14.59
C ILE A 55 -7.94 -4.70 -13.53
N LEU A 56 -8.73 -4.43 -12.48
CA LEU A 56 -8.35 -3.56 -11.37
C LEU A 56 -7.03 -4.01 -10.72
N MET A 57 -6.90 -5.30 -10.39
CA MET A 57 -5.65 -5.84 -9.82
C MET A 57 -4.47 -5.73 -10.78
N THR A 58 -4.69 -5.98 -12.07
CA THR A 58 -3.64 -5.86 -13.09
C THR A 58 -3.15 -4.43 -13.17
N THR A 59 -4.06 -3.45 -13.14
CA THR A 59 -3.71 -2.03 -13.08
C THR A 59 -2.93 -1.70 -11.81
N GLN A 60 -3.29 -2.26 -10.65
CA GLN A 60 -2.51 -2.08 -9.41
C GLN A 60 -1.09 -2.64 -9.53
N ILE A 61 -0.91 -3.81 -10.16
CA ILE A 61 0.42 -4.39 -10.38
C ILE A 61 1.26 -3.45 -11.25
N LEU A 62 0.72 -2.98 -12.37
CA LEU A 62 1.42 -2.05 -13.25
C LEU A 62 1.75 -0.73 -12.54
N ALA A 63 0.80 -0.18 -11.78
CA ALA A 63 0.98 1.02 -10.98
C ALA A 63 2.06 0.85 -9.89
N SER A 64 2.19 -0.35 -9.31
CA SER A 64 3.22 -0.63 -8.31
C SER A 64 4.64 -0.51 -8.88
N LEU A 65 4.86 -0.95 -10.11
CA LEU A 65 6.18 -0.93 -10.77
C LEU A 65 6.70 0.50 -10.99
N VAL A 66 5.79 1.42 -11.31
CA VAL A 66 6.13 2.83 -11.56
C VAL A 66 6.05 3.70 -10.30
N SER A 67 5.51 3.18 -9.20
CA SER A 67 5.20 3.98 -8.01
C SER A 67 6.41 4.68 -7.40
N GLY A 68 7.57 3.99 -7.32
CA GLY A 68 8.80 4.57 -6.78
C GLY A 68 9.34 5.72 -7.64
N HIS A 69 9.45 5.51 -8.96
CA HIS A 69 9.88 6.54 -9.89
C HIS A 69 8.96 7.78 -9.87
N LEU A 70 7.64 7.57 -9.82
CA LEU A 70 6.67 8.67 -9.75
C LEU A 70 6.75 9.44 -8.43
N ALA A 71 6.91 8.74 -7.30
CA ALA A 71 7.10 9.36 -5.99
C ALA A 71 8.38 10.20 -5.94
N ASP A 72 9.41 9.76 -6.64
CA ASP A 72 10.70 10.45 -6.70
C ASP A 72 10.70 11.67 -7.64
N LYS A 73 10.02 11.56 -8.80
CA LYS A 73 9.96 12.63 -9.81
C LYS A 73 9.10 13.83 -9.39
N TYR A 74 7.89 13.56 -8.88
CA TYR A 74 6.93 14.63 -8.54
C TYR A 74 7.01 15.09 -7.07
N GLY A 75 7.76 14.34 -6.26
CA GLY A 75 7.76 14.49 -4.81
C GLY A 75 6.60 13.74 -4.15
N ARG A 76 6.89 13.10 -3.01
CA ARG A 76 5.96 12.17 -2.32
C ARG A 76 4.61 12.81 -2.01
N GLU A 77 4.58 14.06 -1.52
CA GLU A 77 3.35 14.77 -1.14
C GLU A 77 2.42 15.07 -2.32
N MET A 78 3.00 15.45 -3.47
CA MET A 78 2.24 15.75 -4.68
C MET A 78 1.75 14.47 -5.36
N THR A 79 2.59 13.43 -5.38
CA THR A 79 2.21 12.11 -5.88
C THR A 79 1.02 11.55 -5.11
N VAL A 80 1.03 11.65 -3.77
CA VAL A 80 -0.12 11.25 -2.94
C VAL A 80 -1.37 12.02 -3.34
N LEU A 81 -1.32 13.36 -3.37
CA LEU A 81 -2.51 14.17 -3.71
C LEU A 81 -3.09 13.86 -5.11
N ILE A 82 -2.25 13.84 -6.14
CA ILE A 82 -2.72 13.67 -7.53
C ILE A 82 -3.35 12.28 -7.71
N PHE A 83 -2.67 11.24 -7.25
CA PHE A 83 -3.16 9.88 -7.42
C PHE A 83 -4.29 9.54 -6.45
N ASP A 84 -4.39 10.16 -5.28
CA ASP A 84 -5.58 10.05 -4.42
C ASP A 84 -6.81 10.65 -5.08
N MET A 85 -6.69 11.86 -5.62
CA MET A 85 -7.77 12.52 -6.38
C MET A 85 -8.21 11.65 -7.55
N LEU A 86 -7.27 11.09 -8.30
CA LEU A 86 -7.58 10.27 -9.47
C LEU A 86 -8.23 8.94 -9.09
N SER A 87 -7.65 8.25 -8.10
CA SER A 87 -8.00 6.86 -7.79
C SER A 87 -9.22 6.69 -6.89
N TRP A 88 -9.57 7.70 -6.11
CA TRP A 88 -10.77 7.67 -5.29
C TRP A 88 -11.81 8.66 -5.80
N THR A 89 -11.56 9.97 -5.68
CA THR A 89 -12.54 10.98 -6.09
C THR A 89 -12.94 10.86 -7.55
N GLY A 90 -11.98 10.65 -8.45
CA GLY A 90 -12.23 10.44 -9.88
C GLY A 90 -12.96 9.12 -10.15
N ALA A 91 -12.51 8.03 -9.55
CA ALA A 91 -13.12 6.71 -9.72
C ALA A 91 -14.58 6.69 -9.22
N ASP A 92 -14.84 7.25 -8.03
CA ASP A 92 -16.17 7.32 -7.42
C ASP A 92 -17.16 8.10 -8.31
N LEU A 93 -16.73 9.21 -8.90
CA LEU A 93 -17.55 9.98 -9.84
C LEU A 93 -17.86 9.18 -11.11
N PHE A 94 -16.88 8.43 -11.63
CA PHE A 94 -17.10 7.56 -12.80
C PHE A 94 -18.06 6.41 -12.47
N TRP A 95 -17.92 5.78 -11.30
CA TRP A 95 -18.82 4.72 -10.84
C TRP A 95 -20.24 5.21 -10.59
N ALA A 96 -20.40 6.43 -10.05
CA ALA A 96 -21.70 7.02 -9.77
C ALA A 96 -22.46 7.43 -11.04
N LEU A 97 -21.73 7.87 -12.08
CA LEU A 97 -22.32 8.40 -13.31
C LEU A 97 -22.53 7.34 -14.40
N SER A 98 -21.96 6.13 -14.27
CA SER A 98 -22.00 5.12 -15.32
C SER A 98 -22.85 3.91 -14.99
N ASP A 99 -23.70 3.53 -15.94
CA ASP A 99 -24.55 2.33 -15.84
C ASP A 99 -24.02 1.16 -16.69
N THR A 100 -22.87 1.36 -17.34
CA THR A 100 -22.32 0.39 -18.29
C THR A 100 -21.10 -0.30 -17.72
N LEU A 101 -20.89 -1.56 -18.09
CA LEU A 101 -19.67 -2.30 -17.73
C LEU A 101 -18.40 -1.54 -18.09
N TYR A 102 -18.36 -0.88 -19.25
CA TYR A 102 -17.18 -0.15 -19.70
C TYR A 102 -16.85 1.04 -18.81
N GLY A 103 -17.86 1.82 -18.40
CA GLY A 103 -17.61 2.93 -17.47
C GLY A 103 -17.24 2.45 -16.07
N GLN A 104 -17.82 1.33 -15.62
CA GLN A 104 -17.40 0.68 -14.37
C GLN A 104 -15.92 0.24 -14.45
N ILE A 105 -15.49 -0.39 -15.55
CA ILE A 105 -14.09 -0.75 -15.81
C ILE A 105 -13.16 0.47 -15.81
N ILE A 106 -13.57 1.59 -16.42
CA ILE A 106 -12.77 2.83 -16.39
C ILE A 106 -12.58 3.31 -14.95
N GLY A 107 -13.64 3.33 -14.14
CA GLY A 107 -13.53 3.63 -12.71
C GLY A 107 -12.59 2.65 -11.97
N GLY A 108 -12.64 1.36 -12.30
CA GLY A 108 -11.72 0.35 -11.77
C GLY A 108 -10.25 0.59 -12.13
N ILE A 109 -9.98 1.02 -13.36
CA ILE A 109 -8.62 1.38 -13.82
C ILE A 109 -8.13 2.62 -13.08
N LEU A 110 -8.97 3.65 -12.93
CA LEU A 110 -8.65 4.84 -12.14
C LEU A 110 -8.31 4.43 -10.70
N ASN A 111 -9.16 3.61 -10.07
CA ASN A 111 -8.91 3.10 -8.72
C ASN A 111 -7.65 2.25 -8.61
N GLY A 112 -7.31 1.47 -9.64
CA GLY A 112 -6.08 0.69 -9.68
C GLY A 112 -4.80 1.53 -9.49
N THR A 113 -4.83 2.82 -9.88
CA THR A 113 -3.70 3.73 -9.64
C THR A 113 -3.46 4.07 -8.17
N ASN A 114 -4.40 3.72 -7.28
CA ASN A 114 -4.24 3.88 -5.83
C ASN A 114 -2.99 3.17 -5.28
N LYS A 115 -2.49 2.14 -5.98
CA LYS A 115 -1.25 1.47 -5.56
C LYS A 115 -0.05 2.42 -5.48
N VAL A 116 -0.01 3.48 -6.31
CA VAL A 116 1.00 4.55 -6.24
C VAL A 116 0.90 5.35 -4.94
N VAL A 117 -0.32 5.68 -4.52
CA VAL A 117 -0.60 6.36 -3.26
C VAL A 117 -0.12 5.50 -2.10
N TYR A 118 -0.47 4.22 -2.10
CA TYR A 118 -0.15 3.32 -0.99
C TYR A 118 1.36 3.28 -0.70
N THR A 119 2.19 3.16 -1.74
CA THR A 119 3.65 3.22 -1.61
C THR A 119 4.11 4.58 -1.06
N SER A 120 3.62 5.67 -1.65
CA SER A 120 4.06 7.04 -1.32
C SER A 120 3.64 7.48 0.09
N LEU A 121 2.42 7.13 0.51
CA LEU A 121 1.88 7.43 1.83
C LEU A 121 2.62 6.67 2.93
N ARG A 122 2.94 5.38 2.70
CA ARG A 122 3.76 4.59 3.64
C ARG A 122 5.13 5.22 3.87
N CYS A 123 5.75 5.76 2.82
CA CYS A 123 6.99 6.51 2.96
C CYS A 123 6.81 7.80 3.78
N LEU A 124 5.72 8.55 3.58
CA LEU A 124 5.46 9.78 4.36
C LEU A 124 5.22 9.50 5.85
N LEU A 125 4.64 8.34 6.18
CA LEU A 125 4.40 7.91 7.57
C LEU A 125 5.68 7.50 8.31
N THR A 126 6.74 7.09 7.59
CA THR A 126 8.02 6.73 8.19
C THR A 126 9.02 7.88 8.19
N GLU A 127 8.76 8.91 7.39
CA GLU A 127 9.61 10.07 7.25
C GLU A 127 9.66 10.91 8.54
N ASN A 128 10.86 11.33 8.93
CA ASN A 128 11.13 12.11 10.15
C ASN A 128 10.60 11.45 11.45
N ALA A 129 10.37 10.14 11.44
CA ALA A 129 9.89 9.37 12.58
C ALA A 129 10.97 8.41 13.11
N THR A 130 11.20 8.44 14.42
CA THR A 130 12.01 7.44 15.14
C THR A 130 11.34 6.05 15.09
N SER A 131 12.08 4.96 15.31
CA SER A 131 11.52 3.60 15.25
C SER A 131 10.26 3.41 16.11
N PRO A 132 10.17 3.90 17.36
CA PRO A 132 8.94 3.83 18.15
C PRO A 132 7.79 4.68 17.57
N GLN A 133 8.09 5.85 17.00
CA GLN A 133 7.08 6.71 16.39
C GLN A 133 6.49 6.09 15.12
N ARG A 134 7.28 5.36 14.32
CA ARG A 134 6.79 4.66 13.12
C ARG A 134 5.70 3.65 13.46
N LEU A 135 5.92 2.85 14.50
CA LEU A 135 4.92 1.89 14.99
C LEU A 135 3.64 2.61 15.45
N ALA A 136 3.77 3.72 16.18
CA ALA A 136 2.63 4.53 16.59
C ALA A 136 1.87 5.11 15.38
N ASN A 137 2.58 5.62 14.37
CA ASN A 137 2.01 6.18 13.15
C ASN A 137 1.17 5.14 12.38
N PHE A 138 1.73 3.95 12.12
CA PHE A 138 1.00 2.88 11.43
C PHE A 138 -0.19 2.36 12.24
N SER A 139 -0.04 2.25 13.56
CA SER A 139 -1.12 1.84 14.45
C SER A 139 -2.28 2.85 14.45
N GLY A 140 -1.98 4.15 14.51
CA GLY A 140 -2.97 5.22 14.43
C GLY A 140 -3.68 5.27 13.08
N PHE A 141 -2.92 5.15 11.99
CA PHE A 141 -3.46 5.09 10.64
C PHE A 141 -4.42 3.89 10.48
N TYR A 142 -3.99 2.70 10.91
CA TYR A 142 -4.81 1.48 10.78
C TYR A 142 -6.04 1.51 11.68
N PHE A 143 -5.93 2.01 12.92
CA PHE A 143 -7.10 2.24 13.77
C PHE A 143 -8.12 3.15 13.10
N SER A 144 -7.65 4.22 12.46
CA SER A 144 -8.50 5.17 11.74
C SER A 144 -9.20 4.54 10.54
N LEU A 145 -8.54 3.63 9.83
CA LEU A 145 -9.16 2.86 8.75
C LEU A 145 -10.30 1.95 9.25
N LEU A 146 -10.10 1.29 10.39
CA LEU A 146 -11.13 0.44 11.00
C LEU A 146 -12.29 1.25 11.59
N PHE A 147 -11.99 2.44 12.13
CA PHE A 147 -12.98 3.33 12.72
C PHE A 147 -14.09 3.69 11.73
N GLY A 148 -13.75 3.91 10.45
CA GLY A 148 -14.75 4.15 9.40
C GLY A 148 -15.77 3.03 9.24
N GLY A 149 -15.39 1.78 9.50
CA GLY A 149 -16.28 0.64 9.44
C GLY A 149 -17.39 0.65 10.50
N LEU A 150 -17.24 1.40 11.59
CA LEU A 150 -18.32 1.56 12.58
C LEU A 150 -19.51 2.36 12.04
N PHE A 151 -19.31 3.09 10.93
CA PHE A 151 -20.30 3.96 10.31
C PHE A 151 -20.96 3.34 9.06
N THR A 152 -20.72 2.06 8.77
CA THR A 152 -21.42 1.32 7.71
C THR A 152 -22.95 1.26 7.84
N PRO A 153 -23.58 1.36 9.04
CA PRO A 153 -25.04 1.40 9.14
C PRO A 153 -25.65 2.65 8.49
N ILE A 154 -24.86 3.72 8.28
CA ILE A 154 -25.33 4.91 7.56
C ILE A 154 -25.63 4.55 6.10
N GLY A 155 -24.75 3.77 5.46
CA GLY A 155 -24.96 3.24 4.12
C GLY A 155 -26.20 2.36 4.07
N GLY A 156 -26.36 1.44 5.02
CA GLY A 156 -27.56 0.60 5.09
C GLY A 156 -28.85 1.41 5.22
N TRP A 157 -28.86 2.46 6.04
CA TRP A 157 -30.00 3.38 6.14
C TRP A 157 -30.29 4.12 4.82
N VAL A 158 -29.26 4.56 4.09
CA VAL A 158 -29.40 5.19 2.77
C VAL A 158 -30.00 4.20 1.77
N ILE A 159 -29.49 2.96 1.71
CA ILE A 159 -29.98 1.92 0.81
C ILE A 159 -31.45 1.56 1.12
N ASP A 160 -31.82 1.40 2.39
CA ASP A 160 -33.22 1.11 2.78
C ASP A 160 -34.19 2.23 2.38
N THR A 161 -33.71 3.47 2.36
CA THR A 161 -34.55 4.65 2.08
C THR A 161 -34.71 4.90 0.58
N TYR A 162 -33.62 4.77 -0.19
CA TYR A 162 -33.56 5.17 -1.60
C TYR A 162 -33.50 3.99 -2.58
N GLY A 163 -33.32 2.77 -2.10
CA GLY A 163 -33.01 1.58 -2.89
C GLY A 163 -31.51 1.47 -3.22
N LEU A 164 -31.08 0.27 -3.62
CA LEU A 164 -29.66 -0.04 -3.85
C LEU A 164 -28.99 0.84 -4.91
N LEU A 165 -29.62 1.01 -6.08
CA LEU A 165 -29.02 1.75 -7.19
C LEU A 165 -28.81 3.23 -6.87
N GLU A 166 -29.88 3.94 -6.50
CA GLU A 166 -29.78 5.37 -6.20
C GLU A 166 -29.05 5.62 -4.88
N GLY A 167 -29.23 4.75 -3.89
CA GLY A 167 -28.54 4.81 -2.61
C GLY A 167 -27.03 4.71 -2.77
N GLU A 168 -26.54 3.72 -3.54
CA GLU A 168 -25.10 3.57 -3.78
C GLU A 168 -24.51 4.76 -4.54
N ARG A 169 -25.23 5.31 -5.53
CA ARG A 169 -24.80 6.53 -6.22
C ARG A 169 -24.67 7.71 -5.27
N TYR A 170 -25.61 7.89 -4.34
CA TYR A 170 -25.49 8.93 -3.31
C TYR A 170 -24.29 8.71 -2.39
N LEU A 171 -24.01 7.46 -2.01
CA LEU A 171 -22.81 7.11 -1.24
C LEU A 171 -21.53 7.41 -2.02
N LEU A 172 -21.48 7.11 -3.32
CA LEU A 172 -20.35 7.43 -4.19
C LEU A 172 -20.14 8.95 -4.36
N PHE A 173 -21.19 9.75 -4.57
CA PHE A 173 -21.07 11.21 -4.64
C PHE A 173 -20.62 11.82 -3.29
N ALA A 174 -21.16 11.31 -2.19
CA ALA A 174 -20.73 11.71 -0.86
C ALA A 174 -19.27 11.33 -0.61
N SER A 175 -18.86 10.12 -1.03
CA SER A 175 -17.48 9.62 -0.96
C SER A 175 -16.53 10.51 -1.73
N ALA A 176 -16.81 10.79 -2.99
CA ALA A 176 -16.00 11.67 -3.84
C ALA A 176 -15.77 13.04 -3.18
N THR A 177 -16.81 13.63 -2.58
CA THR A 177 -16.74 14.92 -1.91
C THR A 177 -15.94 14.87 -0.61
N MET A 178 -16.25 13.91 0.27
CA MET A 178 -15.60 13.76 1.58
C MET A 178 -14.12 13.41 1.43
N MET A 179 -13.80 12.44 0.58
CA MET A 179 -12.42 12.03 0.29
C MET A 179 -11.65 13.16 -0.39
N GLY A 180 -12.28 13.86 -1.35
CA GLY A 180 -11.64 15.00 -2.03
C GLY A 180 -11.25 16.11 -1.06
N ILE A 181 -12.13 16.46 -0.10
CA ILE A 181 -11.80 17.45 0.93
C ILE A 181 -10.68 16.92 1.84
N GLU A 182 -10.74 15.66 2.27
CA GLU A 182 -9.72 15.03 3.11
C GLU A 182 -8.33 15.08 2.49
N PHE A 183 -8.20 14.70 1.22
CA PHE A 183 -6.93 14.71 0.50
C PHE A 183 -6.34 16.12 0.37
N LEU A 184 -7.18 17.14 0.14
CA LEU A 184 -6.75 18.54 0.11
C LEU A 184 -6.27 19.00 1.50
N VAL A 185 -7.05 18.73 2.54
CA VAL A 185 -6.68 19.06 3.92
C VAL A 185 -5.36 18.39 4.30
N ARG A 186 -5.22 17.09 4.01
CA ARG A 186 -4.01 16.32 4.25
C ARG A 186 -2.82 16.93 3.51
N HIS A 187 -2.98 17.28 2.23
CA HIS A 187 -1.92 17.92 1.44
C HIS A 187 -1.41 19.23 2.05
N PHE A 188 -2.30 20.10 2.53
CA PHE A 188 -1.90 21.37 3.14
C PHE A 188 -1.33 21.24 4.56
N THR A 189 -1.57 20.11 5.23
CA THR A 189 -1.16 19.92 6.64
C THR A 189 0.14 19.12 6.78
N TRP A 190 0.61 18.48 5.71
CA TRP A 190 1.88 17.75 5.72
C TRP A 190 3.04 18.65 6.16
N GLU A 191 3.92 18.09 6.98
CA GLU A 191 5.21 18.70 7.23
C GLU A 191 6.13 18.43 6.04
N LYS A 192 6.52 19.53 5.39
CA LYS A 192 7.37 19.47 4.20
C LYS A 192 8.80 19.12 4.58
N ARG A 193 9.48 18.37 3.70
CA ARG A 193 10.93 18.14 3.86
C ARG A 193 11.69 19.47 3.98
N PRO A 194 12.63 19.60 4.93
CA PRO A 194 13.57 20.71 4.91
C PRO A 194 14.45 20.64 3.67
N SER A 195 14.62 21.79 3.00
CA SER A 195 15.33 21.94 1.73
C SER A 195 16.82 21.57 1.76
N SER A 196 17.39 21.35 2.94
CA SER A 196 18.80 20.97 3.16
C SER A 196 19.09 19.49 2.91
N GLN A 197 18.06 18.64 2.79
CA GLN A 197 18.21 17.22 2.47
C GLN A 197 17.75 16.95 1.03
N LYS A 198 18.36 17.67 0.07
CA LYS A 198 18.27 17.32 -1.34
C LYS A 198 19.01 16.00 -1.56
N ARG A 199 18.34 15.07 -2.25
CA ARG A 199 18.86 13.74 -2.57
C ARG A 199 20.20 13.89 -3.33
N PRO A 200 21.22 13.06 -3.08
CA PRO A 200 22.28 12.88 -4.06
C PRO A 200 21.59 12.42 -5.36
N GLU A 201 21.67 13.23 -6.41
CA GLU A 201 21.34 12.76 -7.74
C GLU A 201 22.27 11.58 -8.02
N CYS A 202 21.72 10.37 -8.08
CA CYS A 202 22.37 9.29 -8.81
C CYS A 202 22.30 9.68 -10.29
N THR A 203 23.15 10.64 -10.67
CA THR A 203 23.55 10.79 -12.06
C THR A 203 24.24 9.48 -12.40
N MET A 204 23.59 8.65 -13.22
CA MET A 204 24.30 7.64 -13.99
C MET A 204 25.24 8.39 -14.92
N SER A 205 26.40 8.79 -14.38
CA SER A 205 27.51 9.26 -15.16
C SER A 205 28.05 8.04 -15.89
N THR A 206 27.69 7.93 -17.16
CA THR A 206 28.47 7.21 -18.16
C THR A 206 29.86 7.85 -18.24
N LYS A 207 30.74 7.48 -17.32
CA LYS A 207 32.17 7.66 -17.50
C LYS A 207 32.85 6.30 -17.41
N SER A 208 33.42 5.97 -18.56
CA SER A 208 34.38 4.93 -18.85
C SER A 208 35.23 4.51 -17.65
N ALA A 209 35.46 3.21 -17.58
CA ALA A 209 36.55 2.58 -16.85
C ALA A 209 37.83 3.42 -16.93
N ASP A 210 38.36 3.81 -15.77
CA ASP A 210 39.76 3.60 -15.37
C ASP A 210 40.05 4.24 -14.00
N GLU A 211 40.75 3.45 -13.18
CA GLU A 211 41.61 3.80 -12.04
C GLU A 211 41.04 4.08 -10.62
N ASP A 212 41.58 3.28 -9.70
CA ASP A 212 41.51 3.31 -8.24
C ASP A 212 41.94 4.65 -7.63
N SER A 213 41.21 5.16 -6.62
CA SER A 213 41.78 5.60 -5.32
C SER A 213 40.77 6.32 -4.41
N VAL A 214 40.55 5.73 -3.23
CA VAL A 214 40.52 6.37 -1.90
C VAL A 214 39.78 7.71 -1.76
N CYS A 215 38.60 7.68 -1.13
CA CYS A 215 38.07 8.84 -0.39
C CYS A 215 38.13 8.56 1.11
N LYS A 216 38.91 9.40 1.79
CA LYS A 216 39.15 9.44 3.23
C LYS A 216 37.95 10.06 3.95
N ASP A 217 37.69 9.60 5.16
CA ASP A 217 36.89 10.30 6.16
C ASP A 217 37.57 11.63 6.54
N GLU A 218 36.85 12.74 6.41
CA GLU A 218 37.21 14.02 7.02
C GLU A 218 36.26 14.30 8.19
N GLU A 219 36.78 14.08 9.40
CA GLU A 219 36.34 14.72 10.63
C GLU A 219 36.55 16.24 10.51
N GLU A 220 35.53 17.04 10.84
CA GLU A 220 35.71 18.46 11.16
C GLU A 220 35.48 18.69 12.67
N GLU A 221 36.59 18.99 13.37
CA GLU A 221 36.65 19.60 14.68
C GLU A 221 36.06 21.04 14.68
N GLY A 222 35.49 21.43 15.81
CA GLY A 222 35.77 22.77 16.37
C GLY A 222 34.58 23.62 16.79
N ALA A 223 34.15 23.50 18.05
CA ALA A 223 33.61 24.64 18.80
C ALA A 223 33.85 24.47 20.31
N ALA A 224 34.60 25.42 20.86
CA ALA A 224 35.16 25.44 22.22
C ALA A 224 34.13 25.51 23.36
N MET A 225 34.45 24.85 24.48
CA MET A 225 33.91 25.17 25.81
C MET A 225 34.74 26.26 26.49
N PRO A 226 34.14 27.14 27.31
CA PRO A 226 34.84 27.85 28.35
C PRO A 226 34.73 27.14 29.71
N ASP A 227 35.89 26.98 30.30
CA ASP A 227 36.26 26.73 31.70
C ASP A 227 35.38 27.42 32.76
N LYS A 228 34.97 26.67 33.81
CA LYS A 228 34.83 27.14 35.21
C LYS A 228 34.94 25.96 36.18
N GLY A 229 35.97 26.00 37.03
CA GLY A 229 36.19 25.07 38.14
C GLY A 229 35.41 25.38 39.43
N VAL A 230 36.06 24.98 40.54
CA VAL A 230 35.65 25.07 41.98
C VAL A 230 34.80 23.87 42.41
N ASP A 231 34.94 23.23 43.57
CA ASP A 231 35.95 23.04 44.63
C ASP A 231 35.30 21.98 45.56
N GLY A 232 36.09 21.27 46.35
CA GLY A 232 35.67 20.05 47.03
C GLY A 232 34.69 20.19 48.20
N THR A 233 34.19 19.04 48.65
CA THR A 233 33.90 18.74 50.05
C THR A 233 34.01 17.24 50.31
N ASP A 234 34.80 16.91 51.32
CA ASP A 234 35.08 15.61 51.92
C ASP A 234 33.90 14.96 52.67
N VAL A 235 34.14 13.72 53.15
CA VAL A 235 33.64 13.03 54.38
C VAL A 235 32.82 11.72 54.11
N PRO A 236 33.00 10.58 54.84
CA PRO A 236 33.78 9.44 54.31
C PRO A 236 33.20 8.03 54.58
N LEU A 237 33.94 7.00 54.13
CA LEU A 237 34.19 5.66 54.71
C LEU A 237 33.11 4.94 55.54
N ALA A 238 32.72 3.75 55.06
CA ALA A 238 32.57 2.56 55.91
C ALA A 238 33.00 1.29 55.16
N HIS A 239 33.97 0.59 55.77
CA HIS A 239 34.54 -0.70 55.38
C HIS A 239 33.56 -1.86 55.57
N THR A 240 33.65 -2.88 54.71
CA THR A 240 34.00 -4.26 55.13
C THR A 240 34.50 -5.10 53.95
N LYS A 241 35.66 -5.73 54.17
CA LYS A 241 36.32 -6.75 53.33
C LYS A 241 35.82 -8.15 53.73
N GLU A 242 35.76 -9.05 52.76
CA GLU A 242 36.14 -10.49 52.82
C GLU A 242 36.42 -10.90 51.35
N GLU A 243 37.67 -10.91 50.87
CA GLU A 243 38.62 -12.06 50.77
C GLU A 243 38.05 -13.31 50.06
N ARG A 244 38.46 -13.56 48.79
CA ARG A 244 39.61 -14.42 48.30
C ARG A 244 39.21 -15.92 48.30
N GLU A 245 39.37 -16.77 47.29
CA GLU A 245 40.31 -17.07 46.19
C GLU A 245 39.53 -17.92 45.14
N GLY A 246 39.89 -18.14 43.87
CA GLY A 246 41.07 -17.89 43.05
C GLY A 246 41.12 -18.88 41.85
N ARG A 247 41.74 -18.40 40.74
CA ARG A 247 42.36 -19.12 39.59
C ARG A 247 41.49 -19.76 38.50
N ASP A 248 41.50 -19.24 37.25
CA ASP A 248 42.55 -19.25 36.18
C ASP A 248 42.31 -20.45 35.22
N THR A 249 42.25 -20.39 33.88
CA THR A 249 42.99 -19.59 32.86
C THR A 249 42.31 -19.61 31.47
N GLY A 250 42.49 -18.52 30.69
CA GLY A 250 42.72 -18.47 29.22
C GLY A 250 41.47 -18.42 28.32
N GLU A 251 41.29 -17.53 27.33
CA GLU A 251 42.12 -16.54 26.62
C GLU A 251 41.18 -15.45 26.03
N SER A 252 41.70 -14.22 25.86
CA SER A 252 41.13 -13.11 25.04
C SER A 252 42.09 -12.83 23.86
N PRO A 253 41.72 -12.11 22.77
CA PRO A 253 41.41 -10.65 22.76
C PRO A 253 40.12 -10.32 21.96
N ASP A 254 39.31 -9.31 22.28
CA ASP A 254 39.47 -7.84 22.26
C ASP A 254 39.13 -7.18 20.90
N CYS A 255 38.60 -5.96 20.99
CA CYS A 255 38.01 -5.03 20.01
C CYS A 255 36.52 -5.28 19.69
N GLY A 256 35.56 -4.38 19.95
CA GLY A 256 35.63 -2.92 19.97
C GLY A 256 35.04 -2.38 18.67
N GLU A 257 34.20 -1.34 18.76
CA GLU A 257 33.56 -0.57 17.67
C GLU A 257 32.34 -1.21 16.98
N SER A 258 31.35 -0.49 16.44
CA SER A 258 30.75 0.82 16.65
C SER A 258 29.58 0.86 15.66
N SER A 259 28.51 1.56 16.03
CA SER A 259 27.38 1.97 15.18
C SER A 259 27.67 2.26 13.70
N SER A 260 26.88 1.67 12.81
CA SER A 260 26.40 2.33 11.57
C SER A 260 25.17 1.61 11.01
N THR A 261 23.99 1.97 11.50
CA THR A 261 22.70 1.58 10.91
C THR A 261 22.35 2.49 9.74
N SER A 262 22.65 2.04 8.52
CA SER A 262 21.90 2.36 7.30
C SER A 262 20.93 1.20 7.07
N GLY A 263 19.63 1.36 6.84
CA GLY A 263 19.00 2.35 5.98
C GLY A 263 18.53 1.66 4.71
N GLU A 264 17.29 1.16 4.72
CA GLU A 264 16.41 0.92 3.56
C GLU A 264 16.70 -0.31 2.68
N GLN A 265 15.75 -1.26 2.57
CA GLN A 265 14.76 -1.34 1.48
C GLN A 265 13.86 -2.59 1.60
N ILE A 266 12.55 -2.43 1.36
CA ILE A 266 11.64 -3.56 1.13
C ILE A 266 10.70 -3.26 -0.01
N THR A 267 11.00 -3.87 -1.16
CA THR A 267 10.11 -3.98 -2.30
C THR A 267 9.63 -5.43 -2.39
N VAL A 268 8.33 -5.67 -2.45
CA VAL A 268 7.81 -7.01 -2.77
C VAL A 268 6.80 -6.90 -3.91
N ALA A 269 7.27 -7.37 -5.06
CA ALA A 269 6.50 -7.72 -6.23
C ALA A 269 5.65 -8.97 -5.94
N THR A 270 4.36 -8.94 -6.27
CA THR A 270 3.49 -10.13 -6.25
C THR A 270 3.50 -10.78 -7.63
N GLY A 271 4.18 -11.91 -7.73
CA GLY A 271 4.35 -12.71 -8.94
C GLY A 271 3.11 -13.48 -9.39
N VAL A 272 3.03 -13.62 -10.72
CA VAL A 272 2.05 -14.37 -11.51
C VAL A 272 2.54 -15.81 -11.70
N SER A 273 1.63 -16.79 -11.64
CA SER A 273 1.86 -18.15 -12.12
C SER A 273 1.47 -18.25 -13.60
N ALA A 274 2.44 -18.60 -14.44
CA ALA A 274 2.24 -18.84 -15.86
C ALA A 274 1.53 -20.18 -16.10
N THR A 275 0.55 -20.20 -17.02
CA THR A 275 0.19 -21.43 -17.74
C THR A 275 -0.28 -21.10 -19.16
N GLU A 276 0.21 -21.94 -20.07
CA GLU A 276 0.21 -21.98 -21.54
C GLU A 276 -1.05 -21.49 -22.29
N ALA A 277 -0.79 -20.78 -23.40
CA ALA A 277 -1.77 -20.48 -24.46
C ALA A 277 -1.70 -21.55 -25.59
N PRO A 278 -2.82 -21.94 -26.22
CA PRO A 278 -2.79 -22.72 -27.45
C PRO A 278 -2.71 -21.82 -28.69
N ALA A 279 -2.00 -22.33 -29.70
CA ALA A 279 -1.73 -21.71 -30.99
C ALA A 279 -2.95 -21.60 -31.93
N VAL A 280 -3.11 -20.43 -32.58
CA VAL A 280 -3.79 -20.18 -33.87
C VAL A 280 -3.21 -18.83 -34.34
N GLY A 281 -2.70 -18.56 -35.54
CA GLY A 281 -2.73 -19.17 -36.86
C GLY A 281 -2.60 -17.99 -37.84
N ASP A 282 -1.61 -18.02 -38.72
CA ASP A 282 -1.22 -16.95 -39.66
C ASP A 282 -2.37 -16.31 -40.44
N ASN A 283 -2.24 -15.01 -40.75
CA ASN A 283 -2.35 -14.56 -42.14
C ASN A 283 -1.85 -13.13 -42.36
N LEU A 284 -0.89 -13.03 -43.28
CA LEU A 284 -0.35 -11.84 -43.93
C LEU A 284 -1.42 -11.00 -44.64
N ARG A 285 -1.22 -9.68 -44.69
CA ARG A 285 -1.43 -8.86 -45.90
C ARG A 285 -0.71 -7.51 -45.81
N THR A 286 0.13 -7.27 -46.81
CA THR A 286 0.85 -6.02 -47.13
C THR A 286 -0.08 -5.00 -47.81
N PRO A 287 0.23 -3.69 -47.80
CA PRO A 287 -0.45 -2.68 -48.61
C PRO A 287 0.28 -2.43 -49.95
N PRO A 288 -0.40 -2.02 -51.03
CA PRO A 288 0.25 -1.52 -52.23
C PRO A 288 0.34 0.01 -52.27
N GLU A 289 1.43 0.48 -52.86
CA GLU A 289 1.71 1.86 -53.27
C GLU A 289 0.76 2.34 -54.39
N THR A 290 0.55 3.67 -54.53
CA THR A 290 0.87 4.48 -55.72
C THR A 290 0.16 5.85 -55.78
N GLY A 291 0.91 6.87 -56.23
CA GLY A 291 0.44 8.08 -56.94
C GLY A 291 0.15 9.31 -56.06
N SER A 292 0.54 10.54 -56.41
CA SER A 292 1.19 11.10 -57.59
C SER A 292 1.56 12.56 -57.28
N VAL A 293 2.72 12.98 -57.77
CA VAL A 293 3.28 14.34 -57.76
C VAL A 293 2.42 15.30 -58.61
N THR A 294 2.24 16.54 -58.14
CA THR A 294 1.99 17.69 -59.02
C THR A 294 2.90 18.85 -58.61
N GLU A 295 3.82 19.21 -59.52
CA GLU A 295 4.63 20.43 -59.51
C GLU A 295 3.75 21.65 -59.80
N VAL A 296 4.02 22.76 -59.08
CA VAL A 296 3.71 24.11 -59.54
C VAL A 296 4.91 25.00 -59.18
N ASP A 297 5.59 25.51 -60.20
CA ASP A 297 6.66 26.50 -60.16
C ASP A 297 6.16 27.91 -59.77
N GLY A 298 7.04 28.72 -59.16
CA GLY A 298 6.92 30.19 -59.18
C GLY A 298 7.47 30.94 -57.96
N ASP A 299 8.79 31.19 -58.00
CA ASP A 299 9.60 32.30 -57.48
C ASP A 299 9.19 33.20 -56.28
N ASP A 300 10.25 33.49 -55.50
CA ASP A 300 10.49 34.64 -54.61
C ASP A 300 9.69 34.73 -53.30
N LEU A 301 10.36 34.42 -52.19
CA LEU A 301 10.81 35.42 -51.20
C LEU A 301 11.63 34.76 -50.09
N THR A 302 12.80 35.35 -49.86
CA THR A 302 13.83 34.97 -48.91
C THR A 302 13.39 35.18 -47.45
N GLY A 303 13.60 34.17 -46.59
CA GLY A 303 13.56 34.38 -45.14
C GLY A 303 12.88 33.29 -44.31
N VAL A 304 13.25 32.02 -44.44
CA VAL A 304 12.95 30.99 -43.44
C VAL A 304 14.22 30.19 -43.17
N ARG A 305 14.64 30.14 -41.90
CA ARG A 305 15.77 29.32 -41.43
C ARG A 305 15.50 27.85 -41.75
N PRO A 306 16.50 27.03 -42.10
CA PRO A 306 16.27 25.60 -42.23
C PRO A 306 15.85 25.06 -40.87
N CYS A 307 14.67 24.44 -40.79
CA CYS A 307 14.32 23.59 -39.67
C CYS A 307 15.22 22.37 -39.77
N ASP A 308 16.21 22.27 -38.88
CA ASP A 308 17.02 21.07 -38.71
C ASP A 308 16.08 19.88 -38.45
N HIS A 309 16.23 18.85 -39.30
CA HIS A 309 15.70 17.51 -39.06
C HIS A 309 16.38 16.92 -37.81
N THR A 310 15.85 17.24 -36.62
CA THR A 310 16.26 16.63 -35.34
C THR A 310 15.16 15.75 -34.74
N THR A 311 13.96 15.75 -35.32
CA THR A 311 12.80 15.02 -34.78
C THR A 311 12.86 13.49 -34.92
N THR A 312 13.73 12.94 -35.77
CA THR A 312 13.89 11.49 -35.90
C THR A 312 14.91 10.89 -34.93
N ASP A 313 16.00 11.61 -34.64
CA ASP A 313 17.02 11.14 -33.68
C ASP A 313 16.52 11.23 -32.23
N ASP A 314 15.75 12.28 -31.88
CA ASP A 314 15.15 12.40 -30.55
C ASP A 314 14.05 11.33 -30.34
N GLY A 315 13.27 11.01 -31.38
CA GLY A 315 12.26 9.94 -31.32
C GLY A 315 12.86 8.54 -31.22
N GLU A 316 13.95 8.24 -31.92
CA GLU A 316 14.66 6.97 -31.80
C GLU A 316 15.41 6.85 -30.46
N ARG A 317 15.92 7.96 -29.91
CA ARG A 317 16.54 8.01 -28.58
C ARG A 317 15.50 7.77 -27.49
N ASP A 318 14.34 8.43 -27.53
CA ASP A 318 13.23 8.22 -26.58
C ASP A 318 12.68 6.77 -26.63
N VAL A 319 12.58 6.18 -27.84
CA VAL A 319 12.11 4.79 -28.00
C VAL A 319 13.15 3.79 -27.47
N ASN A 320 14.45 4.06 -27.63
CA ASN A 320 15.52 3.21 -27.11
C ASN A 320 15.69 3.36 -25.59
N GLU A 321 15.50 4.56 -25.04
CA GLU A 321 15.44 4.79 -23.58
C GLU A 321 14.23 4.05 -22.97
N THR A 322 13.04 4.16 -23.58
CA THR A 322 11.84 3.45 -23.12
C THR A 322 12.00 1.93 -23.18
N LYS A 323 12.65 1.39 -24.23
CA LYS A 323 12.97 -0.04 -24.33
C LYS A 323 13.96 -0.49 -23.25
N GLY A 324 14.95 0.36 -22.92
CA GLY A 324 15.89 0.14 -21.84
C GLY A 324 15.21 0.08 -20.47
N GLU A 325 14.29 1.01 -20.19
CA GLU A 325 13.51 1.03 -18.95
C GLU A 325 12.61 -0.20 -18.80
N ILE A 326 11.92 -0.63 -19.86
CA ILE A 326 11.07 -1.83 -19.84
C ILE A 326 11.91 -3.10 -19.63
N ALA A 327 13.08 -3.19 -20.26
CA ALA A 327 13.98 -4.32 -20.06
C ALA A 327 14.51 -4.38 -18.62
N LEU A 328 14.86 -3.23 -18.04
CA LEU A 328 15.30 -3.10 -16.65
C LEU A 328 14.18 -3.49 -15.66
N LEU A 329 12.94 -3.08 -15.94
CA LEU A 329 11.78 -3.49 -15.14
C LEU A 329 11.60 -5.00 -15.13
N TRP A 330 11.73 -5.65 -16.30
CA TRP A 330 11.61 -7.11 -16.41
C TRP A 330 12.73 -7.84 -15.65
N THR A 331 13.98 -7.37 -15.74
CA THR A 331 15.09 -7.96 -14.98
C THR A 331 14.86 -7.82 -13.49
N ASN A 332 14.47 -6.64 -13.01
CA ASN A 332 14.18 -6.41 -11.59
C ASN A 332 13.05 -7.31 -11.07
N MET A 333 11.98 -7.50 -11.86
CA MET A 333 10.90 -8.41 -11.48
C MET A 333 11.36 -9.87 -11.42
N ARG A 334 12.17 -10.29 -12.39
CA ARG A 334 12.73 -11.65 -12.42
C ARG A 334 13.64 -11.90 -11.22
N ASP A 335 14.49 -10.94 -10.89
CA ASP A 335 15.43 -11.06 -9.79
C ASP A 335 14.69 -11.07 -8.46
N ALA A 336 13.70 -10.19 -8.27
CA ALA A 336 12.83 -10.19 -7.10
C ALA A 336 12.07 -11.52 -6.96
N PHE A 337 11.52 -12.06 -8.05
CA PHE A 337 10.84 -13.36 -8.02
C PHE A 337 11.81 -14.50 -7.66
N SER A 338 13.03 -14.47 -8.19
CA SER A 338 14.04 -15.47 -7.87
C SER A 338 14.48 -15.41 -6.39
N PHE A 339 14.54 -14.20 -5.82
CA PHE A 339 14.80 -13.95 -4.41
C PHE A 339 13.72 -14.58 -3.52
N PHE A 340 12.43 -14.34 -3.78
CA PHE A 340 11.33 -14.95 -3.00
C PHE A 340 11.28 -16.48 -3.09
N MET A 341 11.81 -17.05 -4.17
CA MET A 341 11.85 -18.50 -4.39
C MET A 341 13.15 -19.17 -3.92
N ALA A 342 14.14 -18.39 -3.45
CA ALA A 342 15.47 -18.87 -3.11
C ALA A 342 15.48 -19.79 -1.87
N THR A 343 14.85 -19.36 -0.77
CA THR A 343 14.85 -20.11 0.50
C THR A 343 13.49 -20.75 0.79
N PRO A 344 13.43 -21.90 1.49
CA PRO A 344 12.16 -22.49 1.92
C PRO A 344 11.31 -21.58 2.80
N GLN A 345 11.95 -20.73 3.62
CA GLN A 345 11.28 -19.78 4.52
C GLN A 345 10.61 -18.65 3.73
N MET A 346 11.30 -18.06 2.74
CA MET A 346 10.73 -17.02 1.88
C MET A 346 9.56 -17.56 1.05
N ARG A 347 9.68 -18.79 0.54
CA ARG A 347 8.56 -19.45 -0.18
C ARG A 347 7.32 -19.60 0.70
N LEU A 348 7.49 -20.00 1.96
CA LEU A 348 6.39 -20.12 2.90
C LEU A 348 5.75 -18.76 3.18
N CYS A 349 6.54 -17.72 3.42
CA CYS A 349 6.05 -16.36 3.68
C CYS A 349 5.31 -15.79 2.47
N PHE A 350 5.85 -15.99 1.27
CA PHE A 350 5.21 -15.60 0.02
C PHE A 350 3.87 -16.32 -0.16
N ALA A 351 3.82 -17.63 0.09
CA ALA A 351 2.58 -18.41 -0.01
C ALA A 351 1.52 -17.97 1.01
N LEU A 352 1.92 -17.74 2.27
CA LEU A 352 1.01 -17.25 3.32
C LEU A 352 0.47 -15.86 2.97
N SER A 353 1.33 -14.95 2.50
CA SER A 353 0.94 -13.59 2.10
C SER A 353 0.01 -13.58 0.89
N ALA A 354 0.26 -14.46 -0.08
CA ALA A 354 -0.64 -14.67 -1.22
C ALA A 354 -2.01 -15.18 -0.75
N GLY A 355 -2.02 -16.12 0.20
CA GLY A 355 -3.26 -16.62 0.82
C GLY A 355 -4.06 -15.54 1.54
N VAL A 356 -3.39 -14.70 2.34
CA VAL A 356 -4.03 -13.55 3.01
C VAL A 356 -4.59 -12.56 1.99
N THR A 357 -3.81 -12.23 0.96
CA THR A 357 -4.24 -11.31 -0.10
C THR A 357 -5.45 -11.86 -0.85
N PHE A 358 -5.42 -13.15 -1.20
CA PHE A 358 -6.55 -13.81 -1.84
C PHE A 358 -7.80 -13.75 -0.97
N TYR A 359 -7.69 -14.10 0.32
CA TYR A 359 -8.80 -14.04 1.26
C TYR A 359 -9.40 -12.64 1.37
N VAL A 360 -8.55 -11.63 1.56
CA VAL A 360 -8.96 -10.25 1.79
C VAL A 360 -9.61 -9.63 0.55
N VAL A 361 -9.17 -10.01 -0.66
CA VAL A 361 -9.68 -9.38 -1.89
C VAL A 361 -10.85 -10.15 -2.51
N PHE A 362 -10.81 -11.49 -2.52
CA PHE A 362 -11.87 -12.27 -3.18
C PHE A 362 -13.11 -12.44 -2.32
N LYS A 363 -12.99 -12.54 -0.99
CA LYS A 363 -14.15 -12.74 -0.11
C LYS A 363 -15.20 -11.63 -0.26
N PRO A 364 -14.86 -10.33 -0.16
CA PRO A 364 -15.86 -9.27 -0.20
C PRO A 364 -16.68 -9.22 -1.50
N LEU A 365 -16.13 -9.70 -2.62
CA LEU A 365 -16.81 -9.68 -3.93
C LEU A 365 -18.18 -10.35 -3.89
N PHE A 366 -18.29 -11.51 -3.24
CA PHE A 366 -19.53 -12.29 -3.26
C PHE A 366 -20.11 -12.49 -1.86
N TYR A 367 -19.38 -12.12 -0.81
CA TYR A 367 -19.82 -12.34 0.57
C TYR A 367 -21.12 -11.61 0.90
N TYR A 368 -21.22 -10.31 0.62
CA TYR A 368 -22.42 -9.53 0.95
C TYR A 368 -23.61 -9.89 0.05
N ASP A 369 -23.37 -10.11 -1.25
CA ASP A 369 -24.39 -10.60 -2.18
C ASP A 369 -24.95 -11.97 -1.73
N TYR A 370 -24.08 -12.86 -1.26
CA TYR A 370 -24.47 -14.14 -0.70
C TYR A 370 -25.33 -14.01 0.55
N LEU A 371 -25.00 -13.08 1.45
CA LEU A 371 -25.82 -12.79 2.63
C LEU A 371 -27.22 -12.28 2.25
N VAL A 372 -27.36 -11.48 1.21
CA VAL A 372 -28.67 -11.05 0.74
C VAL A 372 -29.42 -12.20 0.06
N LYS A 373 -28.84 -12.81 -0.98
CA LYS A 373 -29.54 -13.79 -1.83
C LYS A 373 -29.77 -15.16 -1.19
N SER A 374 -28.79 -15.67 -0.45
CA SER A 374 -28.84 -17.06 0.06
C SER A 374 -29.38 -17.12 1.49
N VAL A 375 -29.05 -16.12 2.31
CA VAL A 375 -29.48 -16.08 3.72
C VAL A 375 -30.80 -15.31 3.87
N GLY A 376 -31.08 -14.35 3.00
CA GLY A 376 -32.28 -13.52 3.04
C GLY A 376 -32.17 -12.33 4.00
N LEU A 377 -30.96 -11.81 4.23
CA LEU A 377 -30.79 -10.51 4.91
C LEU A 377 -31.32 -9.38 4.02
N SER A 378 -31.89 -8.35 4.65
CA SER A 378 -32.22 -7.12 3.91
C SER A 378 -30.94 -6.39 3.52
N GLU A 379 -31.00 -5.59 2.45
CA GLU A 379 -29.85 -4.81 1.98
C GLU A 379 -29.38 -3.80 3.03
N GLY A 380 -30.29 -3.15 3.77
CA GLY A 380 -29.94 -2.28 4.88
C GLY A 380 -29.24 -2.98 6.05
N ASP A 381 -29.64 -4.22 6.37
CA ASP A 381 -29.04 -4.98 7.46
C ASP A 381 -27.55 -5.29 7.21
N ILE A 382 -27.10 -5.31 5.94
CA ILE A 382 -25.69 -5.54 5.60
C ILE A 382 -24.78 -4.47 6.24
N GLY A 383 -25.26 -3.24 6.39
CA GLY A 383 -24.52 -2.17 7.05
C GLY A 383 -24.23 -2.50 8.52
N THR A 384 -25.11 -3.24 9.19
CA THR A 384 -24.89 -3.69 10.58
C THR A 384 -23.83 -4.79 10.66
N VAL A 385 -23.75 -5.66 9.65
CA VAL A 385 -22.70 -6.69 9.56
C VAL A 385 -21.33 -6.04 9.47
N GLY A 386 -21.17 -5.03 8.60
CA GLY A 386 -19.93 -4.25 8.49
C GLY A 386 -19.49 -3.62 9.82
N MET A 387 -20.45 -3.07 10.58
CA MET A 387 -20.18 -2.46 11.89
C MET A 387 -19.69 -3.49 12.91
N VAL A 388 -20.36 -4.65 12.98
CA VAL A 388 -19.96 -5.74 13.90
C VAL A 388 -18.56 -6.24 13.54
N MET A 389 -18.25 -6.37 12.25
CA MET A 389 -16.92 -6.76 11.79
C MET A 389 -15.87 -5.74 12.21
N ALA A 390 -16.10 -4.45 11.95
CA ALA A 390 -15.17 -3.38 12.32
C ALA A 390 -14.97 -3.28 13.84
N ALA A 391 -16.04 -3.34 14.63
CA ALA A 391 -15.96 -3.33 16.08
C ALA A 391 -15.16 -4.52 16.62
N THR A 392 -15.37 -5.71 16.06
CA THR A 392 -14.61 -6.92 16.41
C THR A 392 -13.14 -6.76 16.03
N GLN A 393 -12.85 -6.23 14.84
CA GLN A 393 -11.47 -5.99 14.39
C GLN A 393 -10.74 -5.00 15.30
N ILE A 394 -11.40 -3.90 15.69
CA ILE A 394 -10.84 -2.93 16.65
C ILE A 394 -10.60 -3.60 18.01
N ALA A 395 -11.56 -4.36 18.53
CA ALA A 395 -11.40 -5.06 19.80
C ALA A 395 -10.23 -6.05 19.76
N MET A 396 -10.09 -6.82 18.68
CA MET A 396 -8.99 -7.77 18.51
C MET A 396 -7.64 -7.07 18.33
N LEU A 397 -7.61 -5.95 17.63
CA LEU A 397 -6.39 -5.15 17.49
C LEU A 397 -5.94 -4.55 18.83
N LEU A 398 -6.87 -4.16 19.71
CA LEU A 398 -6.51 -3.60 21.02
C LEU A 398 -6.19 -4.68 22.07
N LEU A 399 -6.81 -5.85 21.98
CA LEU A 399 -6.70 -6.89 23.01
C LEU A 399 -5.68 -7.98 22.66
N VAL A 400 -5.57 -8.38 21.40
CA VAL A 400 -4.77 -9.55 21.00
C VAL A 400 -3.44 -9.14 20.41
N VAL A 401 -3.41 -8.23 19.44
CA VAL A 401 -2.16 -7.85 18.73
C VAL A 401 -1.04 -7.41 19.69
N PRO A 402 -1.28 -6.56 20.73
CA PRO A 402 -0.21 -6.13 21.64
C PRO A 402 0.31 -7.25 22.55
N ARG A 403 -0.40 -8.38 22.63
CA ARG A 403 -0.03 -9.54 23.47
C ARG A 403 0.71 -10.62 22.69
N VAL A 404 0.78 -10.53 21.36
CA VAL A 404 1.44 -11.53 20.51
C VAL A 404 2.94 -11.20 20.42
N PRO A 405 3.83 -12.10 20.88
CA PRO A 405 5.27 -11.93 20.68
C PRO A 405 5.66 -12.12 19.21
N THR A 406 6.65 -11.36 18.73
CA THR A 406 7.16 -11.42 17.34
C THR A 406 7.58 -12.83 16.90
N GLN A 407 8.17 -13.62 17.80
CA GLN A 407 8.56 -15.02 17.56
C GLN A 407 7.40 -15.98 17.20
N HIS A 408 6.13 -15.61 17.40
CA HIS A 408 4.96 -16.46 17.10
C HIS A 408 4.14 -15.97 15.90
N VAL A 409 4.61 -14.96 15.14
CA VAL A 409 3.86 -14.34 14.04
C VAL A 409 3.38 -15.37 13.01
N THR A 410 4.25 -16.27 12.55
CA THR A 410 3.88 -17.30 11.54
C THR A 410 2.82 -18.28 12.04
N THR A 411 2.90 -18.69 13.30
CA THR A 411 1.90 -19.58 13.91
C THR A 411 0.55 -18.89 14.03
N VAL A 412 0.54 -17.65 14.51
CA VAL A 412 -0.67 -16.84 14.68
C VAL A 412 -1.32 -16.52 13.33
N LEU A 413 -0.52 -16.23 12.30
CA LEU A 413 -0.98 -16.03 10.92
C LEU A 413 -1.65 -17.29 10.36
N SER A 414 -1.03 -18.45 10.58
CA SER A 414 -1.58 -19.74 10.15
C SER A 414 -2.90 -20.07 10.84
N ILE A 415 -3.01 -19.79 12.16
CA ILE A 415 -4.26 -19.93 12.91
C ILE A 415 -5.33 -19.00 12.35
N GLY A 416 -4.98 -17.75 12.02
CA GLY A 416 -5.89 -16.79 11.38
C GLY A 416 -6.45 -17.31 10.06
N LEU A 417 -5.60 -17.83 9.17
CA LEU A 417 -6.01 -18.42 7.89
C LEU A 417 -6.90 -19.64 8.08
N MET A 418 -6.56 -20.54 9.01
CA MET A 418 -7.39 -21.70 9.33
C MET A 418 -8.76 -21.28 9.87
N LEU A 419 -8.82 -20.28 10.75
CA LEU A 419 -10.07 -19.77 11.29
C LEU A 419 -10.94 -19.15 10.18
N GLY A 420 -10.34 -18.41 9.25
CA GLY A 420 -11.05 -17.85 8.08
C GLY A 420 -11.61 -18.94 7.17
N ALA A 421 -10.83 -20.00 6.90
CA ALA A 421 -11.29 -21.15 6.13
C ALA A 421 -12.45 -21.89 6.82
N ILE A 422 -12.39 -22.06 8.15
CA ILE A 422 -13.46 -22.63 8.95
C ILE A 422 -14.71 -21.74 8.88
N ALA A 423 -14.56 -20.42 9.02
CA ALA A 423 -15.68 -19.49 8.95
C ALA A 423 -16.39 -19.57 7.58
N LEU A 424 -15.63 -19.60 6.48
CA LEU A 424 -16.20 -19.76 5.13
C LEU A 424 -16.84 -21.15 4.94
N GLY A 425 -16.22 -22.22 5.43
CA GLY A 425 -16.78 -23.57 5.37
C GLY A 425 -18.11 -23.67 6.14
N LEU A 426 -18.16 -23.08 7.34
CA LEU A 426 -19.38 -22.98 8.15
C LEU A 426 -20.46 -22.15 7.44
N LEU A 427 -20.08 -21.04 6.80
CA LEU A 427 -21.01 -20.22 6.02
C LEU A 427 -21.72 -21.08 4.95
N VAL A 428 -20.95 -21.85 4.17
CA VAL A 428 -21.49 -22.72 3.11
C VAL A 428 -22.40 -23.81 3.68
N VAL A 429 -21.98 -24.48 4.77
CA VAL A 429 -22.76 -25.58 5.37
C VAL A 429 -24.07 -25.08 6.03
N LEU A 430 -24.04 -23.92 6.69
CA LEU A 430 -25.16 -23.39 7.47
C LEU A 430 -26.20 -22.64 6.61
N SER A 431 -25.81 -22.22 5.41
CA SER A 431 -26.63 -21.38 4.51
C SER A 431 -27.96 -21.98 4.06
N TYR A 432 -28.15 -23.29 4.16
CA TYR A 432 -29.29 -23.94 3.51
C TYR A 432 -30.51 -24.16 4.43
N ARG A 433 -30.49 -23.80 5.72
CA ARG A 433 -31.59 -24.21 6.63
C ARG A 433 -31.83 -23.42 7.90
N TYR A 434 -30.98 -22.46 8.30
CA TYR A 434 -30.96 -21.99 9.69
C TYR A 434 -31.16 -20.49 9.89
N SER A 435 -31.71 -20.15 11.07
CA SER A 435 -32.03 -18.79 11.53
C SER A 435 -30.78 -17.89 11.59
N ILE A 436 -30.97 -16.59 11.34
CA ILE A 436 -29.98 -15.50 11.42
C ILE A 436 -29.04 -15.58 12.65
N PHE A 437 -29.50 -16.15 13.76
CA PHE A 437 -28.72 -16.36 14.98
C PHE A 437 -27.49 -17.26 14.80
N LEU A 438 -27.50 -18.20 13.85
CA LEU A 438 -26.36 -19.07 13.56
C LEU A 438 -25.30 -18.41 12.67
N LEU A 439 -25.61 -17.25 12.10
CA LEU A 439 -24.69 -16.47 11.27
C LEU A 439 -23.80 -15.54 12.07
N VAL A 440 -24.30 -15.07 13.20
CA VAL A 440 -23.58 -14.16 14.10
C VAL A 440 -22.20 -14.74 14.51
N PRO A 441 -22.08 -16.01 14.97
CA PRO A 441 -20.77 -16.59 15.29
C PRO A 441 -19.82 -16.68 14.08
N VAL A 442 -20.34 -16.91 12.87
CA VAL A 442 -19.53 -16.98 11.65
C VAL A 442 -18.93 -15.61 11.31
N ILE A 443 -19.73 -14.54 11.42
CA ILE A 443 -19.27 -13.16 11.23
C ILE A 443 -18.17 -12.81 12.24
N PHE A 444 -18.35 -13.19 13.51
CA PHE A 444 -17.33 -12.97 14.54
C PHE A 444 -16.03 -13.72 14.24
N PHE A 445 -16.09 -15.00 13.87
CA PHE A 445 -14.88 -15.76 13.53
C PHE A 445 -14.15 -15.21 12.31
N ASP A 446 -14.89 -14.79 11.28
CA ASP A 446 -14.32 -14.13 10.11
C ASP A 446 -13.66 -12.79 10.48
N ALA A 447 -14.33 -11.96 11.27
CA ALA A 447 -13.76 -10.69 11.72
C ALA A 447 -12.48 -10.88 12.55
N ILE A 448 -12.45 -11.89 13.44
CA ILE A 448 -11.26 -12.27 14.20
C ILE A 448 -10.13 -12.72 13.27
N SER A 449 -10.43 -13.57 12.29
CA SER A 449 -9.45 -14.04 11.31
C SER A 449 -8.76 -12.85 10.62
N ILE A 450 -9.52 -11.92 10.06
CA ILE A 450 -8.96 -10.74 9.35
C ILE A 450 -8.17 -9.84 10.31
N ALA A 451 -8.67 -9.61 11.52
CA ALA A 451 -8.03 -8.77 12.51
C ALA A 451 -6.62 -9.24 12.88
N VAL A 452 -6.42 -10.56 12.88
CA VAL A 452 -5.14 -11.19 13.18
C VAL A 452 -4.26 -11.27 11.93
N MET A 453 -4.80 -11.66 10.77
CA MET A 453 -4.01 -11.90 9.57
C MET A 453 -3.31 -10.66 9.02
N ARG A 454 -4.01 -9.52 8.95
CA ARG A 454 -3.46 -8.29 8.31
C ARG A 454 -2.20 -7.75 9.00
N PRO A 455 -2.21 -7.41 10.30
CA PRO A 455 -1.02 -6.87 10.95
C PRO A 455 0.12 -7.89 11.01
N MET A 456 -0.18 -9.18 11.19
CA MET A 456 0.83 -10.24 11.23
C MET A 456 1.50 -10.45 9.86
N ALA A 457 0.76 -10.31 8.76
CA ALA A 457 1.34 -10.36 7.42
C ALA A 457 2.30 -9.18 7.18
N ASP A 458 1.95 -7.97 7.61
CA ASP A 458 2.81 -6.80 7.51
C ASP A 458 4.10 -6.97 8.36
N THR A 459 4.01 -7.53 9.57
CA THR A 459 5.18 -7.83 10.42
C THR A 459 6.06 -8.93 9.82
N LEU A 460 5.46 -9.99 9.27
CA LEU A 460 6.22 -11.06 8.62
C LEU A 460 7.06 -10.53 7.45
N TRP A 461 6.54 -9.53 6.73
CA TRP A 461 7.29 -8.86 5.67
C TRP A 461 8.40 -7.97 6.19
N SER A 462 8.22 -7.24 7.30
CA SER A 462 9.31 -6.40 7.83
C SER A 462 10.50 -7.24 8.28
N ASP A 463 10.25 -8.31 9.04
CA ASP A 463 11.32 -9.11 9.64
C ASP A 463 12.18 -9.80 8.56
N MET A 464 11.58 -10.22 7.44
CA MET A 464 12.27 -10.93 6.36
C MET A 464 13.29 -10.09 5.58
N LEU A 465 13.28 -8.77 5.74
CA LEU A 465 14.19 -7.89 5.01
C LEU A 465 15.03 -7.00 5.91
N ASP A 466 14.82 -7.07 7.22
CA ASP A 466 15.79 -6.56 8.19
C ASP A 466 16.92 -7.59 8.46
N ASP A 467 16.77 -8.83 7.99
CA ASP A 467 17.74 -9.94 8.13
C ASP A 467 18.79 -10.02 6.99
N ASP A 468 18.73 -9.12 5.99
CA ASP A 468 19.74 -8.91 4.93
C ASP A 468 20.38 -7.52 5.09
#